data_AF-A0A9W7BNI6-F1
#
_entry.id   AF-A0A9W7BNI6-F1
#
_cell.length_a   1.000
_cell.length_b   1.000
_cell.length_c   1.000
_cell.angle_alpha   90.00
_cell.angle_beta   90.00
_cell.angle_gamma   90.00
#
_symmetry.space_group_name_H-M   'P 1'
#
loop_
_entity.id
_entity.type
_entity.pdbx_description
1 polymer ?
#
loop_
_entity_poly.entity_id
_entity_poly.type
_entity_poly.pdbx_seq_one_letter_code
_entity_poly.pdbx_strand_id
1 'polypeptide(L)'
;MDYHEVQNFIQTYPTVLTLGEGKLRERIFWLKGVGVGERRYLGLQKGEKEISCFDDIEISTILIPSVRSLTPVIKSFPSLLTNDITSSSYVLTFLRDTCGVKNVGRFVTRLPPVLGFEVTELERKWRVIEEFGMTSYELVRFPAFFSYPYERIKVRFEYMKFMEIKRVPLDVVLRWGDGDFAENVCGDRDGGKRFREWGKEEEDK
;
A
#
# COMPACT_ATOMS: atom_id res chain seq x y z
N MET A 1 -14.40 18.73 -4.16
CA MET A 1 -13.46 19.70 -4.76
C MET A 1 -14.27 20.87 -5.27
N ASP A 2 -13.78 22.09 -5.05
CA ASP A 2 -14.32 23.27 -5.74
C ASP A 2 -13.74 23.40 -7.16
N TYR A 3 -14.23 24.37 -7.93
CA TYR A 3 -13.82 24.58 -9.33
C TYR A 3 -12.32 24.88 -9.46
N HIS A 4 -11.73 25.69 -8.58
CA HIS A 4 -10.30 26.01 -8.61
C HIS A 4 -9.45 24.80 -8.22
N GLU A 5 -9.88 23.99 -7.26
CA GLU A 5 -9.22 22.73 -6.93
C GLU A 5 -9.23 21.75 -8.11
N VAL A 6 -10.33 21.68 -8.87
CA VAL A 6 -10.41 20.85 -10.08
C VAL A 6 -9.46 21.37 -11.16
N GLN A 7 -9.43 22.68 -11.41
CA GLN A 7 -8.52 23.28 -12.39
C GLN A 7 -7.05 23.04 -12.03
N ASN A 8 -6.67 23.29 -10.77
CA ASN A 8 -5.31 23.04 -10.30
C ASN A 8 -4.93 21.56 -10.40
N PHE A 9 -5.85 20.66 -10.07
CA PHE A 9 -5.64 19.21 -10.19
C PHE A 9 -5.39 18.81 -11.65
N ILE A 10 -6.21 19.29 -12.58
CA ILE A 10 -6.07 19.00 -14.01
C ILE A 10 -4.76 19.57 -14.57
N GLN A 11 -4.37 20.79 -14.19
CA GLN A 11 -3.11 21.39 -14.61
C GLN A 11 -1.90 20.61 -14.10
N THR A 12 -1.97 20.09 -12.88
CA THR A 12 -0.88 19.31 -12.26
C THR A 12 -0.81 17.89 -12.85
N TYR A 13 -1.96 17.31 -13.21
CA TYR A 13 -2.07 15.94 -13.71
C TYR A 13 -2.84 15.89 -15.05
N PRO A 14 -2.28 16.46 -16.13
CA PRO A 14 -2.97 16.57 -17.42
C PRO A 14 -3.25 15.20 -18.05
N THR A 15 -2.49 14.17 -17.68
CA THR A 15 -2.72 12.78 -18.09
C THR A 15 -4.06 12.22 -17.62
N VAL A 16 -4.70 12.82 -16.61
CA VAL A 16 -6.06 12.44 -16.22
C VAL A 16 -7.05 12.78 -17.34
N LEU A 17 -6.81 13.85 -18.11
CA LEU A 17 -7.67 14.23 -19.24
C LEU A 17 -7.50 13.33 -20.47
N THR A 18 -6.39 12.59 -20.58
CA THR A 18 -6.20 11.65 -21.70
C THR A 18 -7.03 10.37 -21.51
N LEU A 19 -7.47 10.11 -20.27
CA LEU A 19 -8.47 9.10 -19.98
C LEU A 19 -9.85 9.65 -20.38
N GLY A 20 -10.47 9.02 -21.37
CA GLY A 20 -11.86 9.32 -21.70
C GLY A 20 -12.76 9.19 -20.47
N GLU A 21 -13.83 9.98 -20.42
CA GLU A 21 -14.73 10.08 -19.26
C GLU A 21 -15.21 8.71 -18.75
N GLY A 22 -15.53 7.78 -19.66
CA GLY A 22 -15.93 6.42 -19.32
C GLY A 22 -14.89 5.67 -18.48
N LYS A 23 -13.60 5.75 -18.84
CA LYS A 23 -12.50 5.10 -18.11
C LYS A 23 -12.30 5.70 -16.72
N LEU A 24 -12.41 7.02 -16.60
CA LEU A 24 -12.33 7.70 -15.31
C LEU A 24 -13.47 7.28 -14.38
N ARG A 25 -14.69 7.20 -14.91
CA ARG A 25 -15.87 6.74 -14.16
C ARG A 25 -15.68 5.30 -13.69
N GLU A 26 -15.33 4.40 -14.60
CA GLU A 26 -15.05 3.00 -14.29
C GLU A 26 -14.02 2.88 -13.17
N ARG A 27 -12.91 3.63 -13.25
CA ARG A 27 -11.87 3.61 -12.23
C ARG A 27 -12.33 4.14 -10.88
N ILE A 28 -13.11 5.23 -10.86
CA ILE A 28 -13.70 5.76 -9.63
C ILE A 28 -14.63 4.73 -9.00
N PHE A 29 -15.52 4.11 -9.78
CA PHE A 29 -16.42 3.07 -9.28
C PHE A 29 -15.66 1.86 -8.75
N TRP A 30 -14.63 1.41 -9.46
CA TRP A 30 -13.78 0.30 -9.02
C TRP A 30 -13.09 0.59 -7.69
N LEU A 31 -12.47 1.78 -7.51
CA LEU A 31 -11.83 2.17 -6.26
C LEU A 31 -12.81 2.16 -5.08
N LYS A 32 -14.08 2.51 -5.30
CA LYS A 32 -15.12 2.45 -4.27
C LYS A 32 -15.58 1.03 -3.99
N GLY A 33 -15.74 0.19 -5.02
CA GLY A 33 -16.07 -1.23 -4.84
C GLY A 33 -15.03 -1.96 -3.99
N VAL A 34 -13.77 -1.53 -4.03
CA VAL A 34 -12.68 -2.04 -3.20
C VAL A 34 -12.68 -1.45 -1.77
N GLY A 35 -13.45 -0.39 -1.52
CA GLY A 35 -13.56 0.28 -0.23
C GLY A 35 -12.50 1.36 0.03
N VAL A 36 -11.85 1.89 -1.02
CA VAL A 36 -10.86 2.97 -0.87
C VAL A 36 -11.56 4.26 -0.44
N GLY A 37 -10.98 4.97 0.53
CA GLY A 37 -11.54 6.20 1.08
C GLY A 37 -12.81 5.99 1.90
N GLU A 38 -13.31 4.76 2.05
CA GLU A 38 -14.44 4.47 2.92
C GLU A 38 -14.04 4.66 4.39
N ARG A 39 -14.65 5.66 5.01
CA ARG A 39 -14.67 5.80 6.47
C ARG A 39 -15.80 4.94 7.04
N ARG A 40 -15.83 3.62 6.81
CA ARG A 40 -16.82 2.79 7.50
C ARG A 40 -16.44 2.61 8.96
N TYR A 41 -17.24 3.31 9.78
CA TYR A 41 -17.57 3.12 11.17
C TYR A 41 -17.66 1.63 11.55
N LEU A 42 -17.10 1.29 12.72
CA LEU A 42 -17.41 0.07 13.44
C LEU A 42 -18.94 0.02 13.68
N GLY A 43 -19.70 -0.78 12.92
CA GLY A 43 -21.07 -1.13 13.33
C GLY A 43 -22.21 -1.03 12.32
N LEU A 44 -22.03 -1.35 11.04
CA LEU A 44 -23.18 -1.76 10.22
C LEU A 44 -22.91 -3.13 9.59
N GLN A 45 -23.60 -4.12 10.16
CA GLN A 45 -23.69 -5.46 9.64
C GLN A 45 -24.46 -5.47 8.31
N LYS A 46 -23.97 -6.33 7.40
CA LYS A 46 -24.74 -7.24 6.54
C LYS A 46 -25.86 -6.62 5.69
N GLY A 47 -25.56 -6.51 4.39
CA GLY A 47 -26.57 -6.58 3.34
C GLY A 47 -26.43 -5.48 2.30
N GLU A 48 -25.55 -5.66 1.32
CA GLU A 48 -25.66 -4.91 0.06
C GLU A 48 -25.49 -5.88 -1.11
N LYS A 49 -26.53 -5.86 -1.94
CA LYS A 49 -26.74 -6.68 -3.12
C LYS A 49 -25.63 -6.43 -4.15
N GLU A 50 -25.31 -7.46 -4.93
CA GLU A 50 -24.64 -7.30 -6.22
C GLU A 50 -25.36 -6.22 -7.02
N ILE A 51 -24.67 -5.12 -7.31
CA ILE A 51 -25.16 -4.09 -8.22
C ILE A 51 -24.81 -4.56 -9.62
N SER A 52 -25.73 -5.29 -10.23
CA SER A 52 -25.78 -5.50 -11.68
C SER A 52 -26.06 -4.16 -12.36
N CYS A 53 -25.33 -3.89 -13.46
CA CYS A 53 -25.61 -2.95 -14.56
C CYS A 53 -26.57 -1.78 -14.30
N PHE A 54 -26.13 -0.55 -14.55
CA PHE A 54 -27.03 0.60 -14.56
C PHE A 54 -26.83 1.49 -15.78
N ASP A 55 -27.79 1.39 -16.69
CA ASP A 55 -28.28 2.51 -17.48
C ASP A 55 -28.97 3.53 -16.55
N ASP A 56 -28.68 4.81 -16.77
CA ASP A 56 -29.46 5.98 -16.39
C ASP A 56 -29.84 6.19 -14.90
N ILE A 57 -28.85 6.13 -13.99
CA ILE A 57 -28.98 6.81 -12.69
C ILE A 57 -28.35 8.22 -12.79
N GLU A 58 -29.15 9.25 -12.47
CA GLU A 58 -28.72 10.65 -12.34
C GLU A 58 -27.37 10.75 -11.64
N ILE A 59 -26.36 11.08 -12.46
CA ILE A 59 -24.94 11.12 -12.11
C ILE A 59 -24.64 12.03 -10.91
N SER A 60 -25.49 12.99 -10.56
CA SER A 60 -25.21 13.98 -9.52
C SER A 60 -25.34 13.43 -8.09
N THR A 61 -26.32 12.57 -7.80
CA THR A 61 -26.69 12.25 -6.41
C THR A 61 -25.80 11.17 -5.78
N ILE A 62 -25.29 10.25 -6.60
CA ILE A 62 -24.36 9.19 -6.17
C ILE A 62 -22.91 9.61 -6.35
N LEU A 63 -22.54 10.29 -7.44
CA LEU A 63 -21.14 10.60 -7.74
C LEU A 63 -20.54 11.65 -6.79
N ILE A 64 -21.34 12.62 -6.30
CA ILE A 64 -20.83 13.72 -5.46
C ILE A 64 -20.39 13.26 -4.05
N PRO A 65 -21.20 12.49 -3.28
CA PRO A 65 -20.72 11.91 -2.02
C PRO A 65 -19.56 10.92 -2.25
N SER A 66 -19.61 10.22 -3.39
CA SER A 66 -18.65 9.19 -3.78
C SER A 66 -17.26 9.72 -4.07
N VAL A 67 -17.16 10.83 -4.79
CA VAL A 67 -15.89 11.49 -5.07
C VAL A 67 -15.36 12.15 -3.79
N ARG A 68 -16.22 12.64 -2.89
CA ARG A 68 -15.80 13.29 -1.64
C ARG A 68 -15.02 12.36 -0.70
N SER A 69 -15.37 11.08 -0.59
CA SER A 69 -14.64 10.13 0.27
C SER A 69 -13.28 9.74 -0.31
N LEU A 70 -13.19 9.65 -1.64
CA LEU A 70 -11.94 9.39 -2.36
C LEU A 70 -11.06 10.63 -2.52
N THR A 71 -11.62 11.82 -2.41
CA THR A 71 -10.94 13.10 -2.68
C THR A 71 -9.59 13.21 -1.97
N PRO A 72 -9.43 12.90 -0.67
CA PRO A 72 -8.12 12.97 -0.02
C PRO A 72 -7.11 12.02 -0.65
N VAL A 73 -7.51 10.78 -0.92
CA VAL A 73 -6.64 9.74 -1.49
C VAL A 73 -6.24 10.10 -2.93
N ILE A 74 -7.20 10.52 -3.75
CA ILE A 74 -6.94 10.93 -5.15
C ILE A 74 -6.08 12.20 -5.18
N LYS A 75 -6.31 13.18 -4.31
CA LYS A 75 -5.46 14.38 -4.23
C LYS A 75 -4.02 14.03 -3.87
N SER A 76 -3.82 13.11 -2.92
CA SER A 76 -2.48 12.67 -2.51
C SER A 76 -1.81 11.77 -3.56
N PHE A 77 -2.59 10.97 -4.30
CA PHE A 77 -2.08 10.01 -5.29
C PHE A 77 -2.95 9.96 -6.56
N PRO A 78 -2.82 10.95 -7.44
CA PRO A 78 -3.65 11.06 -8.65
C PRO A 78 -3.41 9.97 -9.67
N SER A 79 -2.22 9.36 -9.66
CA SER A 79 -1.86 8.22 -10.51
C SER A 79 -2.79 7.01 -10.31
N LEU A 80 -3.50 6.94 -9.18
CA LEU A 80 -4.55 5.95 -8.99
C LEU A 80 -5.64 6.00 -10.08
N LEU A 81 -5.85 7.13 -10.74
CA LEU A 81 -6.81 7.25 -11.82
C LEU A 81 -6.29 6.66 -13.13
N THR A 82 -4.98 6.57 -13.30
CA THR A 82 -4.30 6.16 -14.53
C THR A 82 -3.71 4.76 -14.49
N ASN A 83 -3.59 4.15 -13.31
CA ASN A 83 -3.09 2.78 -13.18
C ASN A 83 -4.00 1.78 -13.90
N ASP A 84 -3.40 0.69 -14.39
CA ASP A 84 -4.15 -0.42 -14.98
C ASP A 84 -5.00 -1.12 -13.91
N ILE A 85 -6.28 -1.36 -14.21
CA ILE A 85 -7.23 -2.00 -13.29
C ILE A 85 -6.90 -3.47 -13.09
N THR A 86 -6.42 -4.16 -14.12
CA THR A 86 -6.09 -5.59 -14.07
C THR A 86 -4.92 -5.83 -13.13
N SER A 87 -3.79 -5.12 -13.33
CA SER A 87 -2.63 -5.16 -12.44
C SER A 87 -2.99 -4.75 -11.02
N SER A 88 -3.77 -3.68 -10.85
CA SER A 88 -4.25 -3.26 -9.53
C SER A 88 -5.10 -4.35 -8.85
N SER A 89 -5.89 -5.10 -9.61
CA SER A 89 -6.73 -6.19 -9.08
C SER A 89 -5.89 -7.38 -8.63
N TYR A 90 -4.81 -7.73 -9.32
CA TYR A 90 -3.86 -8.75 -8.86
C TYR A 90 -3.22 -8.37 -7.52
N VAL A 91 -2.85 -7.10 -7.35
CA VAL A 91 -2.34 -6.60 -6.06
C VAL A 91 -3.37 -6.77 -4.94
N LEU A 92 -4.64 -6.45 -5.20
CA LEU A 92 -5.70 -6.62 -4.20
C LEU A 92 -5.93 -8.08 -3.82
N THR A 93 -5.95 -8.98 -4.81
CA THR A 93 -6.05 -10.42 -4.59
C THR A 93 -4.87 -10.91 -3.76
N PHE A 94 -3.64 -10.52 -4.10
CA PHE A 94 -2.45 -10.85 -3.31
C PHE A 94 -2.56 -10.36 -1.86
N LEU A 95 -2.94 -9.10 -1.64
CA LEU A 95 -3.09 -8.56 -0.28
C LEU A 95 -4.15 -9.32 0.52
N ARG A 96 -5.27 -9.67 -0.10
CA ARG A 96 -6.39 -10.33 0.57
C ARG A 96 -6.11 -11.82 0.83
N ASP A 97 -5.73 -12.54 -0.22
CA ASP A 97 -5.75 -14.00 -0.25
C ASP A 97 -4.39 -14.58 0.17
N THR A 98 -3.28 -13.92 -0.20
CA THR A 98 -1.92 -14.34 0.18
C THR A 98 -1.48 -13.71 1.49
N CYS A 99 -1.56 -12.38 1.61
CA CYS A 99 -1.14 -11.70 2.83
C CYS A 99 -2.18 -11.72 3.94
N GLY A 100 -3.43 -12.16 3.70
CA GLY A 100 -4.48 -12.22 4.72
C GLY A 100 -4.99 -10.85 5.21
N VAL A 101 -4.89 -9.80 4.40
CA VAL A 101 -5.40 -8.46 4.72
C VAL A 101 -6.92 -8.43 4.58
N LYS A 102 -7.62 -8.35 5.72
CA LYS A 102 -9.10 -8.37 5.75
C LYS A 102 -9.76 -7.14 5.14
N ASN A 103 -9.16 -5.96 5.31
CA ASN A 103 -9.71 -4.69 4.80
C ASN A 103 -8.69 -4.03 3.86
N VAL A 104 -8.70 -4.49 2.61
CA VAL A 104 -7.80 -3.98 1.55
C VAL A 104 -8.08 -2.51 1.22
N GLY A 105 -9.33 -2.05 1.25
CA GLY A 105 -9.68 -0.65 0.99
C GLY A 105 -9.01 0.30 2.00
N ARG A 106 -9.03 -0.05 3.30
CA ARG A 106 -8.32 0.70 4.35
C ARG A 106 -6.80 0.60 4.20
N PHE A 107 -6.28 -0.55 3.78
CA PHE A 107 -4.85 -0.73 3.50
C PHE A 107 -4.39 0.21 2.39
N VAL A 108 -5.07 0.18 1.23
CA VAL A 108 -4.82 1.06 0.09
C VAL A 108 -5.01 2.52 0.46
N THR A 109 -6.01 2.87 1.28
CA THR A 109 -6.19 4.25 1.74
C THR A 109 -4.96 4.78 2.50
N ARG A 110 -4.21 3.91 3.20
CA ARG A 110 -3.00 4.26 3.95
C ARG A 110 -1.71 4.16 3.12
N LEU A 111 -1.70 3.32 2.09
CA LEU A 111 -0.63 3.27 1.10
C LEU A 111 -1.23 3.19 -0.33
N PRO A 112 -1.70 4.31 -0.89
CA PRO A 112 -2.30 4.31 -2.22
C PRO A 112 -1.36 3.83 -3.34
N PRO A 113 -0.05 4.15 -3.32
CA PRO A 113 0.90 3.66 -4.33
C PRO A 113 0.98 2.15 -4.47
N VAL A 114 0.53 1.37 -3.48
CA VAL A 114 0.62 -0.10 -3.54
C VAL A 114 -0.06 -0.68 -4.79
N LEU A 115 -1.12 -0.03 -5.28
CA LEU A 115 -1.83 -0.45 -6.50
C LEU A 115 -1.05 -0.20 -7.80
N GLY A 116 0.08 0.51 -7.73
CA GLY A 116 0.99 0.69 -8.86
C GLY A 116 2.21 -0.22 -8.83
N PHE A 117 2.35 -1.07 -7.81
CA PHE A 117 3.47 -1.99 -7.70
C PHE A 117 3.21 -3.30 -8.43
N GLU A 118 4.28 -3.92 -8.90
CA GLU A 118 4.23 -5.25 -9.50
C GLU A 118 4.03 -6.31 -8.40
N VAL A 119 3.08 -7.22 -8.61
CA VAL A 119 2.72 -8.23 -7.61
C VAL A 119 3.90 -9.13 -7.24
N THR A 120 4.77 -9.42 -8.21
CA THR A 120 5.99 -10.23 -8.01
C THR A 120 6.97 -9.56 -7.06
N GLU A 121 7.07 -8.23 -7.09
CA GLU A 121 7.89 -7.47 -6.14
C GLU A 121 7.31 -7.54 -4.72
N LEU A 122 5.98 -7.41 -4.60
CA LEU A 122 5.29 -7.49 -3.31
C LEU A 122 5.41 -8.89 -2.69
N GLU A 123 5.26 -9.94 -3.49
CA GLU A 123 5.47 -11.32 -3.08
C GLU A 123 6.88 -11.53 -2.54
N ARG A 124 7.89 -11.04 -3.25
CA ARG A 124 9.30 -11.15 -2.83
C ARG A 124 9.52 -10.51 -1.46
N LYS A 125 8.95 -9.32 -1.24
CA LYS A 125 9.02 -8.61 0.06
C LYS A 125 8.26 -9.35 1.15
N TRP A 126 7.05 -9.83 0.86
CA TRP A 126 6.21 -10.56 1.81
C TRP A 126 6.88 -11.83 2.34
N ARG A 127 7.51 -12.62 1.46
CA ARG A 127 8.20 -13.87 1.85
C ARG A 127 9.25 -13.65 2.94
N VAL A 128 10.03 -12.57 2.87
CA VAL A 128 11.07 -12.28 3.88
C VAL A 128 10.48 -12.18 5.29
N ILE A 129 9.34 -11.49 5.43
CA ILE A 129 8.73 -11.27 6.74
C ILE A 129 7.90 -12.47 7.18
N GLU A 130 7.31 -13.21 6.24
CA GLU A 130 6.61 -14.47 6.50
C GLU A 130 7.56 -15.56 7.01
N GLU A 131 8.74 -15.71 6.37
CA GLU A 131 9.80 -16.62 6.82
C GLU A 131 10.33 -16.26 8.22
N PHE A 132 10.28 -14.98 8.57
CA PHE A 132 10.62 -14.49 9.91
C PHE A 132 9.49 -14.71 10.94
N GLY A 133 8.36 -15.28 10.52
CA GLY A 133 7.19 -15.57 11.36
C GLY A 133 6.27 -14.37 11.61
N MET A 134 6.35 -13.33 10.78
CA MET A 134 5.42 -12.20 10.84
C MET A 134 4.11 -12.54 10.13
N THR A 135 3.04 -11.84 10.53
CA THR A 135 1.69 -12.08 10.01
C THR A 135 1.11 -10.81 9.37
N SER A 136 -0.06 -10.96 8.76
CA SER A 136 -0.85 -9.86 8.22
C SER A 136 -1.09 -8.71 9.20
N TYR A 137 -1.05 -9.00 10.51
CA TYR A 137 -1.19 -8.00 11.57
C TYR A 137 -0.10 -6.92 11.49
N GLU A 138 1.16 -7.33 11.36
CA GLU A 138 2.30 -6.40 11.27
C GLU A 138 2.22 -5.59 9.97
N LEU A 139 1.86 -6.27 8.87
CA LEU A 139 1.72 -5.63 7.56
C LEU A 139 0.62 -4.55 7.58
N VAL A 140 -0.55 -4.85 8.14
CA VAL A 140 -1.65 -3.90 8.28
C VAL A 140 -1.26 -2.74 9.20
N ARG A 141 -0.45 -2.98 10.23
CA ARG A 141 0.04 -1.92 11.12
C ARG A 141 0.97 -0.95 10.38
N PHE A 142 1.83 -1.48 9.50
CA PHE A 142 2.80 -0.70 8.72
C PHE A 142 2.73 -0.96 7.20
N PRO A 143 1.69 -0.46 6.50
CA PRO A 143 1.55 -0.67 5.05
C PRO A 143 2.73 -0.16 4.24
N ALA A 144 3.36 0.93 4.70
CA ALA A 144 4.55 1.53 4.09
C ALA A 144 5.75 0.57 3.95
N PHE A 145 5.71 -0.59 4.60
CA PHE A 145 6.60 -1.72 4.35
C PHE A 145 6.89 -1.93 2.85
N PHE A 146 5.85 -1.98 2.01
CA PHE A 146 6.01 -2.23 0.58
C PHE A 146 6.76 -1.14 -0.18
N SER A 147 6.87 0.07 0.39
CA SER A 147 7.62 1.18 -0.20
C SER A 147 9.12 1.11 0.06
N TYR A 148 9.59 0.21 0.94
CA TYR A 148 11.03 0.03 1.16
C TYR A 148 11.64 -0.84 0.04
N PRO A 149 12.90 -0.57 -0.36
CA PRO A 149 13.63 -1.44 -1.27
C PRO A 149 13.76 -2.86 -0.74
N TYR A 150 13.66 -3.85 -1.62
CA TYR A 150 13.74 -5.26 -1.22
C TYR A 150 15.07 -5.58 -0.52
N GLU A 151 16.18 -5.08 -1.06
CA GLU A 151 17.54 -5.33 -0.59
C GLU A 151 17.69 -4.87 0.86
N ARG A 152 17.12 -3.71 1.20
CA ARG A 152 17.09 -3.17 2.56
C ARG A 152 16.26 -4.02 3.51
N ILE A 153 15.12 -4.55 3.06
CA ILE A 153 14.30 -5.45 3.87
C ILE A 153 15.08 -6.75 4.11
N LYS A 154 15.58 -7.38 3.05
CA LYS A 154 16.30 -8.65 3.09
C LYS A 154 17.48 -8.59 4.07
N VAL A 155 18.43 -7.68 3.87
CA VAL A 155 19.67 -7.61 4.66
C VAL A 155 19.41 -7.41 6.15
N ARG A 156 18.38 -6.62 6.51
CA ARG A 156 18.03 -6.35 7.91
C ARG A 156 17.43 -7.58 8.58
N PHE A 157 16.53 -8.27 7.89
CA PHE A 157 15.90 -9.48 8.43
C PHE A 157 16.88 -10.65 8.52
N GLU A 158 17.79 -10.80 7.56
CA GLU A 158 18.87 -11.79 7.62
C GLU A 158 19.85 -11.48 8.75
N TYR A 159 20.22 -10.22 8.95
CA TYR A 159 21.07 -9.84 10.08
C TYR A 159 20.38 -10.09 11.43
N MET A 160 19.09 -9.77 11.56
CA MET A 160 18.32 -10.09 12.76
C MET A 160 18.29 -11.60 13.02
N LYS A 161 18.19 -12.42 11.97
CA LYS A 161 18.25 -13.89 12.08
C LYS A 161 19.63 -14.36 12.55
N PHE A 162 20.71 -13.79 12.01
CA PHE A 162 22.08 -14.04 12.45
C PHE A 162 22.31 -13.66 13.93
N MET A 163 21.70 -12.55 14.36
CA MET A 163 21.75 -12.09 15.75
C MET A 163 20.75 -12.80 16.67
N GLU A 164 20.00 -13.78 16.16
CA GLU A 164 18.95 -14.53 16.87
C GLU A 164 17.83 -13.66 17.48
N ILE A 165 17.63 -12.46 16.94
CA ILE A 165 16.62 -11.52 17.40
C ILE A 165 15.27 -11.92 16.87
N LYS A 166 14.25 -11.85 17.72
CA LYS A 166 12.87 -12.17 17.35
C LYS A 166 11.94 -11.07 17.84
N ARG A 167 10.80 -10.90 17.16
CA ARG A 167 9.66 -10.07 17.60
C ARG A 167 9.96 -8.57 17.71
N VAL A 168 10.40 -7.96 16.61
CA VAL A 168 10.50 -6.50 16.48
C VAL A 168 9.44 -6.01 15.49
N PRO A 169 8.68 -4.94 15.80
CA PRO A 169 7.70 -4.38 14.87
C PRO A 169 8.35 -3.94 13.54
N LEU A 170 7.65 -4.16 12.41
CA LEU A 170 8.16 -3.84 11.07
C LEU A 170 8.62 -2.39 10.92
N ASP A 171 7.87 -1.47 11.50
CA ASP A 171 8.18 -0.05 11.41
C ASP A 171 9.47 0.30 12.15
N VAL A 172 9.76 -0.37 13.27
CA VAL A 172 11.01 -0.18 14.01
C VAL A 172 12.20 -0.73 13.23
N VAL A 173 12.04 -1.88 12.58
CA VAL A 173 13.10 -2.50 11.77
C VAL A 173 13.49 -1.60 10.59
N LEU A 174 12.53 -0.95 9.93
CA LEU A 174 12.78 -0.27 8.63
C LEU A 174 12.94 1.24 8.71
N ARG A 175 12.37 1.91 9.73
CA ARG A 175 12.35 3.38 9.84
C ARG A 175 13.74 4.01 9.94
N TRP A 176 14.65 3.39 10.68
CA TRP A 176 15.92 4.00 11.05
C TRP A 176 17.03 3.81 10.00
N GLY A 177 18.09 4.62 10.07
CA GLY A 177 19.33 4.38 9.33
C GLY A 177 20.00 3.07 9.76
N ASP A 178 21.03 2.63 9.02
CA ASP A 178 21.66 1.31 9.28
C ASP A 178 22.38 1.25 10.64
N GLY A 179 23.04 2.35 11.04
CA GLY A 179 23.65 2.45 12.37
C GLY A 179 22.61 2.35 13.48
N ASP A 180 21.57 3.19 13.40
CA ASP A 180 20.47 3.17 14.36
C ASP A 180 19.72 1.83 14.40
N PHE A 181 19.54 1.17 13.24
CA PHE A 181 18.97 -0.17 13.18
C PHE A 181 19.86 -1.16 13.93
N ALA A 182 21.15 -1.19 13.64
CA ALA A 182 22.09 -2.08 14.29
C ALA A 182 22.12 -1.88 15.82
N GLU A 183 22.15 -0.63 16.28
CA GLU A 183 22.22 -0.33 17.71
C GLU A 183 20.87 -0.52 18.42
N ASN A 184 19.80 0.08 17.92
CA ASN A 184 18.51 0.10 18.61
C ASN A 184 17.68 -1.17 18.41
N VAL A 185 17.90 -1.89 17.32
CA VAL A 185 17.21 -3.16 17.04
C VAL A 185 18.11 -4.34 17.37
N CYS A 186 19.38 -4.28 16.98
CA CYS A 186 20.29 -5.41 17.11
C CYS A 186 21.20 -5.40 18.35
N GLY A 187 21.20 -4.32 19.12
CA GLY A 187 22.00 -4.19 20.33
C GLY A 187 23.50 -4.04 20.06
N ASP A 188 23.88 -3.74 18.81
CA ASP A 188 25.25 -3.38 18.48
C ASP A 188 25.66 -2.12 19.25
N ARG A 189 26.97 -1.94 19.47
CA ARG A 189 27.54 -0.81 20.22
C ARG A 189 28.66 -0.11 19.47
N ASP A 190 28.68 -0.27 18.15
CA ASP A 190 29.79 0.10 17.28
C ASP A 190 29.37 1.01 16.10
N GLY A 191 28.22 1.69 16.20
CA GLY A 191 27.70 2.54 15.13
C GLY A 191 27.24 1.77 13.90
N GLY A 192 26.90 0.49 14.06
CA GLY A 192 26.51 -0.43 12.98
C GLY A 192 27.69 -0.85 12.10
N LYS A 193 28.91 -0.87 12.64
CA LYS A 193 30.09 -1.33 11.91
C LYS A 193 29.97 -2.83 11.63
N ARG A 194 29.63 -3.64 12.64
CA ARG A 194 29.39 -5.08 12.50
C ARG A 194 28.35 -5.39 11.43
N PHE A 195 27.21 -4.69 11.44
CA PHE A 195 26.17 -4.86 10.43
C PHE A 195 26.69 -4.59 9.00
N ARG A 196 27.46 -3.51 8.80
CA ARG A 196 28.02 -3.16 7.48
C ARG A 196 29.10 -4.14 7.01
N GLU A 197 29.93 -4.62 7.92
CA GLU A 197 30.96 -5.62 7.61
C GLU A 197 30.32 -6.97 7.26
N TRP A 198 29.36 -7.42 8.07
CA TRP A 198 28.57 -8.62 7.81
C TRP A 198 27.85 -8.54 6.45
N GLY A 199 27.24 -7.41 6.12
CA GLY A 199 26.56 -7.23 4.84
C GLY A 199 27.50 -7.37 3.63
N LYS A 200 28.74 -6.91 3.72
CA LYS A 200 29.75 -7.09 2.66
C LYS A 200 30.18 -8.56 2.53
N GLU A 201 30.40 -9.23 3.66
CA GLU A 201 30.80 -10.64 3.67
C GLU A 201 29.72 -11.57 3.08
N GLU A 202 28.45 -11.22 3.21
CA GLU A 202 27.34 -11.98 2.60
C GLU A 202 27.12 -11.65 1.12
N GLU A 203 27.49 -10.46 0.64
CA GLU A 203 27.47 -10.12 -0.79
C GLU A 203 28.56 -10.85 -1.59
N ASP A 204 29.69 -11.18 -0.94
CA ASP A 204 30.84 -11.85 -1.55
C ASP A 204 30.73 -13.40 -1.57
N LYS A 205 29.62 -13.98 -1.08
CA LYS A 205 29.35 -15.43 -1.04
C LYS A 205 28.42 -15.89 -2.15
#